data_AF-A0A543PPB3-F1
#
_entry.id   AF-A0A543PPB3-F1
#
_cell.length_a   1.000
_cell.length_b   1.000
_cell.length_c   1.000
_cell.angle_alpha   90.00
_cell.angle_beta   90.00
_cell.angle_gamma   90.00
#
_symmetry.space_group_name_H-M   'P 1'
#
loop_
_entity.id
_entity.type
_entity.pdbx_description
1 polymer ?
#
loop_
_entity_poly.entity_id
_entity_poly.type
_entity_poly.pdbx_seq_one_letter_code
_entity_poly.pdbx_strand_id
1 'polypeptide(L)'
;MADPQQSTGAGTRFVINMIGVVGLVFGVLPIVRYLLQLDFFGFTTAPYDWLQLEGAARFLPPAMVLVVCIVAAYLLEKRLERS
;
A
#
# COMPACT_ATOMS: atom_id res chain seq x y z
N MET A 1 25.04 -19.89 13.75
CA MET A 1 24.41 -20.56 12.59
C MET A 1 22.98 -20.06 12.54
N ALA A 2 22.59 -19.34 11.49
CA ALA A 2 21.25 -18.79 11.38
C ALA A 2 20.31 -19.86 10.81
N ASP A 3 19.28 -20.22 11.57
CA ASP A 3 18.27 -21.19 11.13
C ASP A 3 17.56 -20.67 9.86
N PRO A 4 17.47 -21.48 8.78
CA PRO A 4 16.82 -21.08 7.54
C PRO A 4 15.31 -20.80 7.72
N GLN A 5 14.66 -21.43 8.72
CA GLN A 5 13.26 -21.15 9.08
C GLN A 5 13.06 -19.76 9.71
N GLN A 6 13.98 -19.32 10.57
CA GLN A 6 13.86 -18.02 11.24
C GLN A 6 14.16 -16.85 10.28
N SER A 7 15.06 -17.06 9.32
CA SER A 7 15.38 -16.09 8.27
C SER A 7 14.21 -15.85 7.32
N THR A 8 13.44 -16.90 7.00
CA THR A 8 12.25 -16.82 6.14
C THR A 8 11.11 -16.03 6.81
N GLY A 9 10.93 -16.22 8.13
CA GLY A 9 9.94 -15.49 8.90
C GLY A 9 10.24 -13.98 9.02
N ALA A 10 11.51 -13.62 9.25
CA ALA A 10 11.95 -12.23 9.33
C ALA A 10 11.83 -11.49 7.99
N GLY A 11 12.23 -12.15 6.88
CA GLY A 11 12.11 -11.57 5.53
C GLY A 11 10.66 -11.30 5.12
N THR A 12 9.76 -12.25 5.40
CA THR A 12 8.34 -12.10 5.06
C THR A 12 7.67 -10.97 5.85
N ARG A 13 8.00 -10.82 7.15
CA ARG A 13 7.53 -9.69 7.97
C ARG A 13 8.03 -8.34 7.47
N PHE A 14 9.27 -8.26 7.00
CA PHE A 14 9.80 -7.04 6.38
C PHE A 14 9.01 -6.67 5.11
N VAL A 15 8.71 -7.64 4.25
CA VAL A 15 7.91 -7.42 3.03
C VAL A 15 6.50 -6.95 3.37
N ILE A 16 5.83 -7.56 4.36
CA ILE A 16 4.51 -7.11 4.83
C ILE A 16 4.57 -5.65 5.29
N ASN A 17 5.57 -5.28 6.08
CA ASN A 17 5.71 -3.91 6.56
C ASN A 17 5.97 -2.92 5.42
N MET A 18 6.78 -3.32 4.43
CA MET A 18 7.04 -2.51 3.23
C MET A 18 5.77 -2.32 2.38
N ILE A 19 4.97 -3.38 2.21
CA ILE A 19 3.65 -3.29 1.55
C ILE A 19 2.72 -2.34 2.32
N GLY A 20 2.74 -2.39 3.65
CA GLY A 20 2.01 -1.45 4.50
C GLY A 20 2.42 0.00 4.27
N VAL A 21 3.72 0.29 4.20
CA VAL A 21 4.23 1.64 3.88
C VAL A 21 3.78 2.09 2.49
N VAL A 22 3.85 1.21 1.48
CA VAL A 22 3.38 1.52 0.12
C VAL A 22 1.89 1.82 0.11
N GLY A 23 1.06 1.01 0.77
CA GLY A 23 -0.37 1.24 0.89
C GLY A 23 -0.69 2.55 1.64
N LEU A 24 0.12 2.92 2.63
CA LEU A 24 -0.04 4.18 3.34
C LEU A 24 0.30 5.39 2.45
N VAL A 25 1.43 5.35 1.74
CA VAL A 25 1.92 6.46 0.92
C VAL A 25 1.10 6.66 -0.35
N PHE A 26 0.68 5.58 -1.01
CA PHE A 26 -0.02 5.61 -2.30
C PHE A 26 -1.52 5.32 -2.20
N GLY A 27 -2.01 4.93 -1.02
CA GLY A 27 -3.42 4.67 -0.78
C GLY A 27 -4.03 5.69 0.17
N VAL A 28 -3.53 5.77 1.41
CA VAL A 28 -4.10 6.67 2.42
C VAL A 28 -3.76 8.14 2.13
N LEU A 29 -2.49 8.42 1.84
CA LEU A 29 -1.99 9.79 1.67
C LEU A 29 -2.67 10.57 0.53
N PRO A 30 -2.93 9.99 -0.66
CA PRO A 30 -3.67 10.65 -1.73
C PRO A 30 -5.13 10.90 -1.34
N ILE A 31 -5.78 9.95 -0.65
CA ILE A 31 -7.18 10.12 -0.18
C ILE A 31 -7.26 11.31 0.78
N VAL A 32 -6.35 11.36 1.75
CA VAL A 32 -6.26 12.47 2.71
C VAL A 32 -5.96 13.79 2.01
N ARG A 33 -5.05 13.80 1.02
CA ARG A 33 -4.78 14.96 0.16
C ARG A 33 -6.05 15.44 -0.56
N TYR A 34 -6.81 14.53 -1.18
CA TYR A 34 -8.04 14.89 -1.89
C TYR A 34 -9.13 15.43 -0.96
N LEU A 35 -9.20 14.96 0.29
CA LEU A 35 -10.15 15.42 1.30
C LEU A 35 -9.75 16.77 1.91
N LEU A 36 -8.46 17.00 2.16
CA LEU A 36 -7.95 18.22 2.80
C LEU A 36 -7.46 19.28 1.80
N GLN A 37 -7.52 19.01 0.49
CA GLN A 37 -7.01 19.87 -0.59
C GLN A 37 -5.56 20.37 -0.35
N LEU A 38 -4.70 19.52 0.22
CA LEU A 38 -3.33 19.89 0.57
C LEU A 38 -2.44 19.92 -0.68
N ASP A 39 -2.05 21.12 -1.13
CA ASP A 39 -1.24 21.33 -2.35
C ASP A 39 0.17 20.69 -2.32
N PHE A 40 0.78 20.53 -1.14
CA PHE A 40 2.19 20.10 -1.00
C PHE A 40 2.48 18.62 -1.33
N PHE A 41 1.48 17.75 -1.34
CA PHE A 41 1.64 16.30 -1.59
C PHE A 41 1.40 15.87 -3.04
N GLY A 42 1.75 16.70 -4.04
CA GLY A 42 1.49 16.40 -5.47
C GLY A 42 2.14 15.12 -5.97
N PHE A 43 3.23 14.70 -5.35
CA PHE A 43 3.95 13.47 -5.70
C PHE A 43 3.12 12.20 -5.49
N THR A 44 2.22 12.16 -4.49
CA THR A 44 1.42 10.96 -4.22
C THR A 44 0.23 10.82 -5.16
N THR A 45 -0.18 11.90 -5.84
CA THR A 45 -1.25 11.89 -6.85
C THR A 45 -0.75 11.91 -8.29
N ALA A 46 0.51 12.30 -8.52
CA ALA A 46 1.16 12.29 -9.82
C ALA A 46 0.97 11.00 -10.65
N PRO A 47 1.07 9.77 -10.08
CA PRO A 47 0.80 8.56 -10.86
C PRO A 47 -0.68 8.38 -11.27
N TYR A 48 -1.61 9.05 -10.60
CA TYR A 48 -3.05 8.95 -10.85
C TYR A 48 -3.59 10.07 -11.74
N ASP A 49 -2.88 11.21 -11.82
CA ASP A 49 -3.30 12.36 -12.62
C ASP A 49 -3.35 12.04 -14.13
N TRP A 50 -2.59 11.05 -14.60
CA TRP A 50 -2.65 10.60 -16.00
C TRP A 50 -4.00 10.00 -16.39
N LEU A 51 -4.78 9.49 -15.44
CA LEU A 51 -6.11 8.94 -15.72
C LEU A 51 -7.20 10.01 -15.92
N GLN A 52 -6.91 11.30 -15.66
CA GLN A 52 -7.84 12.42 -15.81
C GLN A 52 -9.25 12.16 -15.22
N LEU A 53 -9.31 11.47 -14.09
CA LEU A 53 -10.57 11.09 -13.46
C LEU A 53 -11.17 12.27 -12.70
N GLU A 54 -12.41 12.62 -13.05
CA GLU A 54 -13.14 13.73 -12.42
C GLU A 54 -13.98 13.27 -11.21
N GLY A 55 -14.22 14.20 -10.28
CA GLY A 55 -15.14 14.00 -9.17
C GLY A 55 -14.75 12.85 -8.23
N ALA A 56 -15.68 11.95 -7.94
CA ALA A 56 -15.46 10.83 -7.01
C ALA A 56 -14.55 9.73 -7.59
N ALA A 57 -14.38 9.67 -8.92
CA ALA A 57 -13.56 8.65 -9.55
C ALA A 57 -12.06 8.80 -9.23
N ARG A 58 -11.61 9.97 -8.82
CA ARG A 58 -10.22 10.20 -8.35
C ARG A 58 -9.83 9.36 -7.13
N PHE A 59 -10.81 8.87 -6.35
CA PHE A 59 -10.55 8.02 -5.19
C PHE A 59 -10.41 6.53 -5.56
N LEU A 60 -10.83 6.12 -6.76
CA LEU A 60 -10.73 4.72 -7.20
C LEU A 60 -9.28 4.23 -7.24
N PRO A 61 -8.32 4.94 -7.87
CA PRO A 61 -6.93 4.47 -7.91
C PRO A 61 -6.30 4.24 -6.53
N PRO A 62 -6.32 5.20 -5.58
CA PRO A 62 -5.73 4.97 -4.27
C PRO A 62 -6.50 3.92 -3.45
N ALA A 63 -7.83 3.83 -3.60
CA ALA A 63 -8.61 2.77 -2.95
C ALA A 63 -8.24 1.37 -3.47
N MET A 64 -8.03 1.23 -4.78
CA MET A 64 -7.56 -0.03 -5.38
C MET A 64 -6.18 -0.43 -4.86
N VAL A 65 -5.25 0.54 -4.74
CA VAL A 65 -3.93 0.27 -4.14
C VAL A 65 -4.08 -0.19 -2.69
N LEU A 66 -4.93 0.44 -1.89
CA LEU A 66 -5.18 -0.02 -0.51
C LEU A 66 -5.69 -1.46 -0.48
N VAL A 67 -6.70 -1.77 -1.28
CA VAL A 67 -7.29 -3.13 -1.33
C VAL A 67 -6.22 -4.14 -1.72
N VAL A 68 -5.42 -3.86 -2.75
CA VAL A 68 -4.35 -4.77 -3.20
C VAL A 68 -3.27 -4.93 -2.12
N CYS A 69 -2.82 -3.85 -1.48
CA CYS A 69 -1.83 -3.92 -0.41
C CYS A 69 -2.33 -4.72 0.80
N ILE A 70 -3.60 -4.52 1.21
CA ILE A 70 -4.23 -5.25 2.30
C ILE A 70 -4.33 -6.75 1.95
N VAL A 71 -4.81 -7.07 0.75
CA VAL A 71 -4.94 -8.47 0.30
C VAL A 71 -3.57 -9.14 0.21
N ALA A 72 -2.56 -8.46 -0.34
CA ALA A 72 -1.20 -9.00 -0.45
C ALA A 72 -0.58 -9.24 0.94
N ALA A 73 -0.71 -8.28 1.87
CA ALA A 73 -0.27 -8.43 3.24
C ALA A 73 -0.97 -9.61 3.93
N TYR A 74 -2.29 -9.71 3.81
CA TYR A 74 -3.08 -10.80 4.39
C TYR A 74 -2.67 -12.17 3.83
N LEU A 75 -2.44 -12.28 2.51
CA LEU A 75 -2.00 -13.54 1.90
C LEU A 75 -0.59 -13.95 2.36
N LEU A 76 0.32 -12.98 2.52
CA LEU A 76 1.66 -13.24 3.04
C LEU A 76 1.64 -13.63 4.52
N GLU A 77 0.82 -12.97 5.32
CA GLU A 77 0.61 -13.30 6.73
C GLU A 77 0.02 -14.70 6.88
N LYS A 78 -1.02 -15.03 6.10
CA LYS A 78 -1.61 -16.37 6.06
C LYS A 78 -0.65 -17.45 5.57
N ARG A 79 0.29 -17.12 4.67
CA ARG A 79 1.37 -18.04 4.25
C ARG A 79 2.37 -18.29 5.38
N LEU A 80 2.67 -17.25 6.16
CA LEU A 80 3.57 -17.31 7.31
C LEU A 80 2.99 -18.18 8.43
N GLU A 81 1.70 -18.05 8.75
CA GLU A 81 1.01 -18.87 9.76
C GLU A 81 0.90 -20.35 9.37
N ARG A 82 0.96 -20.66 8.07
CA ARG A 82 0.83 -22.01 7.52
C ARG A 82 2.17 -22.74 7.36
N SER A 83 3.29 -22.04 7.52
CA SER A 83 4.66 -22.58 7.40
C SER A 83 5.26 -22.85 8.77
#